data_AF-A0A327HJP0-F1
#
_entry.id   AF-A0A327HJP0-F1
#
_cell.length_a   1.000
_cell.length_b   1.000
_cell.length_c   1.000
_cell.angle_alpha   90.00
_cell.angle_beta   90.00
_cell.angle_gamma   90.00
#
_symmetry.space_group_name_H-M   'P 1'
#
loop_
_entity.id
_entity.type
_entity.pdbx_description
1 polymer ?
#
loop_
_entity_poly.entity_id
_entity_poly.type
_entity_poly.pdbx_seq_one_letter_code
_entity_poly.pdbx_strand_id
1 'polypeptide(L)'
;MADGGASTMIMLVATLLISGAASAVLIDSWGDVVKTSNTNSKNERANSETGISFSGDLGDIELDTSGTNQNITLFFQNTGTRILNATATSIFVDGNPATILSKTIYPKSKIWAPNYVIELVVSDSTWAYSDADLVKITAVVKSTVSGGVSGTDTVSQEVRLSV
;
A
#
# COMPACT_ATOMS: atom_id res chain seq x y z
N MET A 1 14.39 19.91 70.36
CA MET A 1 13.89 18.88 69.43
C MET A 1 12.52 19.35 68.92
N ALA A 2 12.52 20.24 67.95
CA ALA A 2 11.30 20.84 67.40
C ALA A 2 11.65 21.50 66.06
N ASP A 3 11.76 20.72 64.98
CA ASP A 3 11.65 21.25 63.60
C ASP A 3 11.40 20.16 62.52
N GLY A 4 10.91 18.98 62.91
CA GLY A 4 10.69 17.87 61.96
C GLY A 4 9.38 18.01 61.15
N GLY A 5 8.40 18.77 61.64
CA GLY A 5 7.04 18.83 61.06
C GLY A 5 6.92 19.73 59.83
N ALA A 6 7.60 20.87 59.82
CA ALA A 6 7.59 21.80 58.68
C ALA A 6 8.41 21.25 57.50
N SER A 7 9.59 20.69 57.77
CA SER A 7 10.44 20.07 56.75
C SER A 7 9.76 18.85 56.10
N THR A 8 9.06 18.02 56.88
CA THR A 8 8.31 16.87 56.32
C THR A 8 7.12 17.30 55.47
N MET A 9 6.40 18.36 55.87
CA MET A 9 5.31 18.93 55.06
C MET A 9 5.81 19.54 53.76
N ILE A 10 6.93 20.27 53.79
CA ILE A 10 7.56 20.83 52.58
C ILE A 10 8.00 19.72 51.63
N MET A 11 8.62 18.66 52.15
CA MET A 11 9.02 17.49 51.35
C MET A 11 7.81 16.73 50.79
N LEU A 12 6.70 16.63 51.54
CA LEU A 12 5.46 16.03 51.06
C LEU A 12 4.86 16.83 49.90
N VAL A 13 4.79 18.15 50.04
CA VAL A 13 4.26 19.03 48.99
C VAL A 13 5.16 19.01 47.76
N ALA A 14 6.47 19.07 47.92
CA ALA A 14 7.42 19.00 46.82
C ALA A 14 7.33 17.65 46.06
N THR A 15 7.24 16.53 46.78
CA THR A 15 7.10 15.20 46.15
C THR A 15 5.76 15.04 45.44
N LEU A 16 4.65 15.57 46.00
CA LEU A 16 3.34 15.59 45.35
C LEU A 16 3.33 16.41 44.06
N LEU A 17 3.96 17.60 44.06
CA LEU A 17 4.04 18.45 42.88
C LEU A 17 4.86 17.80 41.76
N ILE A 18 6.02 17.22 42.10
CA ILE A 18 6.86 16.50 41.13
C ILE A 18 6.12 15.27 40.61
N SER A 19 5.45 14.50 41.49
CA SER A 19 4.64 13.35 41.08
C SER A 19 3.48 13.76 40.17
N GLY A 20 2.81 14.87 40.46
CA GLY A 20 1.72 15.40 39.63
C GLY A 20 2.21 15.82 38.24
N ALA A 21 3.32 16.57 38.18
CA ALA A 21 3.91 16.99 36.91
C ALA A 21 4.41 15.79 36.09
N ALA A 22 5.09 14.83 36.72
CA ALA A 22 5.53 13.59 36.06
C ALA A 22 4.35 12.76 35.55
N SER A 23 3.25 12.67 36.32
CA SER A 23 2.06 11.93 35.92
C SER A 23 1.38 12.57 34.71
N ALA A 24 1.29 13.90 34.66
CA ALA A 24 0.73 14.62 33.52
C ALA A 24 1.52 14.34 32.23
N VAL A 25 2.86 14.40 32.28
CA VAL A 25 3.72 14.09 31.14
C VAL A 25 3.59 12.62 30.71
N LEU A 26 3.54 11.70 31.68
CA LEU A 26 3.36 10.28 31.39
C LEU A 26 2.02 10.03 30.69
N ILE A 27 0.91 10.58 31.18
CA ILE A 27 -0.41 10.42 30.55
C ILE A 27 -0.41 10.93 29.11
N ASP A 28 0.21 12.08 28.86
CA ASP A 28 0.30 12.65 27.51
C ASP A 28 1.10 11.73 26.57
N SER A 29 2.27 11.27 27.02
CA SER A 29 3.11 10.34 26.25
C SER A 29 2.41 9.00 25.95
N TRP A 30 1.69 8.44 26.94
CA TRP A 30 0.90 7.22 26.75
C TRP A 30 -0.27 7.44 25.78
N GLY A 31 -0.90 8.62 25.83
CA GLY A 31 -1.95 9.01 24.89
C GLY A 31 -1.47 8.97 23.45
N ASP A 32 -0.26 9.48 23.17
CA ASP A 32 0.31 9.47 21.83
C ASP A 32 0.77 8.08 21.36
N VAL A 33 1.28 7.26 22.28
CA VAL A 33 1.58 5.84 21.99
C VAL A 33 0.31 5.09 21.61
N VAL A 34 -0.81 5.29 22.33
CA VAL A 34 -2.09 4.63 22.02
C VAL A 34 -2.63 5.09 20.66
N LYS A 35 -2.57 6.38 20.34
CA LYS A 35 -3.00 6.89 19.02
C LYS A 35 -2.17 6.28 17.88
N THR A 36 -0.85 6.20 18.07
CA THR A 36 0.07 5.63 17.08
C THR A 36 -0.18 4.14 16.92
N SER A 37 -0.31 3.40 18.03
CA SER A 37 -0.62 1.97 18.01
C SER A 37 -1.93 1.67 17.29
N ASN A 38 -3.00 2.44 17.57
CA ASN A 38 -4.29 2.27 16.90
C ASN A 38 -4.19 2.55 15.40
N THR A 39 -3.44 3.58 15.01
CA THR A 39 -3.20 3.91 13.59
C THR A 39 -2.44 2.79 12.89
N ASN A 40 -1.41 2.23 13.53
CA ASN A 40 -0.66 1.09 12.99
C ASN A 40 -1.55 -0.14 12.82
N SER A 41 -2.35 -0.50 13.83
CA SER A 41 -3.28 -1.62 13.72
C SER A 41 -4.32 -1.42 12.61
N LYS A 42 -4.77 -0.18 12.37
CA LYS A 42 -5.65 0.15 11.24
C LYS A 42 -4.94 0.01 9.90
N ASN A 43 -3.69 0.45 9.79
CA ASN A 43 -2.89 0.30 8.57
C ASN A 43 -2.61 -1.18 8.26
N GLU A 44 -2.26 -1.99 9.26
CA GLU A 44 -2.05 -3.43 9.10
C GLU A 44 -3.31 -4.14 8.62
N ARG A 45 -4.46 -3.82 9.20
CA ARG A 45 -5.77 -4.31 8.72
C ARG A 45 -6.02 -3.86 7.28
N ALA A 46 -5.80 -2.59 6.97
CA ALA A 46 -6.01 -2.08 5.62
C ALA A 46 -5.11 -2.79 4.59
N ASN A 47 -3.85 -3.09 4.94
CA ASN A 47 -2.95 -3.89 4.11
C ASN A 47 -3.49 -5.32 3.93
N SER A 48 -3.89 -6.00 5.02
CA SER A 48 -4.44 -7.35 4.93
C SER A 48 -5.76 -7.46 4.15
N GLU A 49 -6.54 -6.38 4.09
CA GLU A 49 -7.79 -6.29 3.33
C GLU A 49 -7.57 -5.85 1.88
N THR A 50 -6.36 -5.39 1.54
CA THR A 50 -5.95 -4.99 0.19
C THR A 50 -5.30 -6.21 -0.47
N GLY A 51 -5.79 -6.60 -1.64
CA GLY A 51 -5.31 -7.79 -2.32
C GLY A 51 -5.36 -7.62 -3.83
N ILE A 52 -4.29 -7.98 -4.51
CA ILE A 52 -4.20 -8.07 -5.96
C ILE A 52 -3.64 -9.42 -6.39
N SER A 53 -4.14 -9.93 -7.51
CA SER A 53 -3.56 -11.10 -8.19
C SER A 53 -3.50 -10.85 -9.68
N PHE A 54 -2.58 -11.53 -10.36
CA PHE A 54 -2.67 -11.67 -11.82
C PHE A 54 -3.95 -12.41 -12.20
N SER A 55 -4.55 -11.99 -13.31
CA SER A 55 -5.82 -12.51 -13.83
C SER A 55 -5.71 -12.67 -15.34
N GLY A 56 -4.87 -13.60 -15.80
CA GLY A 56 -4.62 -13.84 -17.22
C GLY A 56 -3.75 -15.08 -17.41
N ASP A 57 -3.45 -15.43 -18.66
CA ASP A 57 -2.50 -16.49 -18.96
C ASP A 57 -1.07 -15.94 -18.83
N LEU A 58 -0.35 -16.39 -17.80
CA LEU A 58 1.04 -15.99 -17.57
C LEU A 58 1.98 -16.52 -18.67
N GLY A 59 1.56 -17.54 -19.43
CA GLY A 59 2.33 -18.11 -20.53
C GLY A 59 2.07 -17.48 -21.90
N ASP A 60 1.10 -16.57 -22.00
CA ASP A 60 0.69 -15.98 -23.28
C ASP A 60 0.22 -14.53 -23.06
N ILE A 61 1.15 -13.68 -22.62
CA ILE A 61 0.89 -12.25 -22.42
C ILE A 61 1.14 -11.52 -23.75
N GLU A 62 0.11 -10.80 -24.21
CA GLU A 62 0.16 -10.04 -25.45
C GLU A 62 1.23 -8.93 -25.41
N LEU A 63 2.12 -8.97 -26.40
CA LEU A 63 3.15 -8.00 -26.72
C LEU A 63 2.88 -7.40 -28.10
N ASP A 64 2.30 -6.20 -28.13
CA ASP A 64 2.11 -5.47 -29.38
C ASP A 64 3.41 -4.76 -29.80
N THR A 65 3.96 -5.20 -30.92
CA THR A 65 5.19 -4.65 -31.53
C THR A 65 4.93 -3.81 -32.79
N SER A 66 3.65 -3.56 -33.13
CA SER A 66 3.27 -2.88 -34.37
C SER A 66 3.53 -1.36 -34.37
N GLY A 67 3.68 -0.76 -33.18
CA GLY A 67 3.91 0.67 -32.98
C GLY A 67 5.38 1.07 -32.86
N THR A 68 5.62 2.37 -32.62
CA THR A 68 6.97 2.90 -32.35
C THR A 68 7.55 2.38 -31.03
N ASN A 69 6.69 2.19 -30.03
CA ASN A 69 7.04 1.56 -28.76
C ASN A 69 6.29 0.23 -28.64
N GLN A 70 6.88 -0.70 -27.91
CA GLN A 70 6.22 -1.96 -27.56
C GLN A 70 5.19 -1.72 -26.44
N ASN A 71 4.06 -2.43 -26.53
CA ASN A 71 3.02 -2.39 -25.51
C ASN A 71 2.75 -3.80 -24.97
N ILE A 72 2.57 -3.92 -23.65
CA ILE A 72 2.23 -5.18 -22.99
C ILE A 72 0.85 -5.03 -22.35
N THR A 73 -0.07 -5.97 -22.64
CA THR A 73 -1.41 -5.99 -22.06
C THR A 73 -1.44 -6.89 -20.82
N LEU A 74 -1.72 -6.33 -19.65
CA LEU A 74 -1.70 -7.02 -18.37
C LEU A 74 -3.08 -7.00 -17.71
N PHE A 75 -3.44 -8.09 -17.04
CA PHE A 75 -4.71 -8.22 -16.34
C PHE A 75 -4.51 -8.54 -14.86
N PHE A 76 -5.17 -7.77 -14.00
CA PHE A 76 -5.10 -7.94 -12.56
C PHE A 76 -6.48 -7.95 -11.91
N GLN A 77 -6.72 -8.88 -10.99
CA GLN A 77 -7.94 -8.96 -10.22
C GLN A 77 -7.73 -8.37 -8.83
N ASN A 78 -8.71 -7.59 -8.37
CA ASN A 78 -8.82 -7.24 -6.96
C ASN A 78 -9.32 -8.46 -6.18
N THR A 79 -8.43 -9.10 -5.43
CA THR A 79 -8.74 -10.26 -4.58
C THR A 79 -9.02 -9.86 -3.13
N GLY A 80 -8.77 -8.60 -2.79
CA GLY A 80 -9.06 -8.05 -1.47
C GLY A 80 -10.53 -7.69 -1.27
N THR A 81 -10.82 -7.10 -0.11
CA THR A 81 -12.17 -6.61 0.26
C THR A 81 -12.31 -5.11 0.11
N ARG A 82 -11.21 -4.37 -0.06
CA ARG A 82 -11.20 -2.92 -0.28
C ARG A 82 -11.24 -2.58 -1.76
N ILE A 83 -11.80 -1.41 -2.06
CA ILE A 83 -11.74 -0.83 -3.41
C ILE A 83 -10.30 -0.37 -3.66
N LEU A 84 -9.75 -0.74 -4.82
CA LEU A 84 -8.41 -0.34 -5.23
C LEU A 84 -8.43 0.99 -6.00
N ASN A 85 -7.38 1.78 -5.82
CA ASN A 85 -7.17 3.03 -6.56
C ASN A 85 -6.36 2.75 -7.83
N ALA A 86 -7.07 2.59 -8.95
CA ALA A 86 -6.46 2.34 -10.26
C ALA A 86 -5.47 3.44 -10.68
N THR A 87 -5.63 4.68 -10.22
CA THR A 87 -4.71 5.79 -10.55
C THR A 87 -3.38 5.67 -9.80
N ALA A 88 -3.40 5.15 -8.57
CA ALA A 88 -2.22 4.97 -7.74
C ALA A 88 -1.46 3.66 -8.02
N THR A 89 -1.91 2.85 -8.98
CA THR A 89 -1.22 1.64 -9.42
C THR A 89 0.08 1.97 -10.15
N SER A 90 1.15 1.24 -9.80
CA SER A 90 2.45 1.28 -10.48
C SER A 90 2.82 -0.11 -10.97
N ILE A 91 3.35 -0.19 -12.18
CA ILE A 91 3.81 -1.44 -12.79
C ILE A 91 5.30 -1.33 -13.07
N PHE A 92 6.03 -2.40 -12.79
CA PHE A 92 7.44 -2.56 -13.11
C PHE A 92 7.61 -3.80 -13.99
N VAL A 93 8.45 -3.69 -15.01
CA VAL A 93 8.84 -4.77 -15.92
C VAL A 93 10.35 -4.93 -15.81
N ASP A 94 10.80 -6.12 -15.42
CA ASP A 94 12.20 -6.44 -15.10
C ASP A 94 12.84 -5.47 -14.08
N GLY A 95 12.01 -4.95 -13.16
CA GLY A 95 12.42 -3.99 -12.14
C GLY A 95 12.45 -2.52 -12.61
N ASN A 96 12.20 -2.24 -13.89
CA ASN A 96 12.10 -0.87 -14.41
C ASN A 96 10.64 -0.39 -14.40
N PRO A 97 10.37 0.87 -14.02
CA PRO A 97 9.02 1.39 -14.01
C PRO A 97 8.46 1.49 -15.44
N ALA A 98 7.25 0.99 -15.66
CA ALA A 98 6.57 1.08 -16.95
C ALA A 98 5.53 2.22 -16.94
N THR A 99 5.29 2.81 -18.12
CA THR A 99 4.24 3.82 -18.28
C THR A 99 2.91 3.15 -18.58
N ILE A 100 1.88 3.43 -17.80
CA ILE A 100 0.52 2.93 -18.06
C ILE A 100 -0.17 3.84 -19.08
N LEU A 101 -0.45 3.33 -20.27
CA LEU A 101 -1.11 4.04 -21.36
C LEU A 101 -2.63 4.04 -21.22
N SER A 102 -3.21 2.89 -20.85
CA SER A 102 -4.66 2.74 -20.70
C SER A 102 -5.02 1.88 -19.50
N LYS A 103 -6.25 2.07 -19.00
CA LYS A 103 -6.81 1.36 -17.84
C LYS A 103 -8.27 1.05 -18.12
N THR A 104 -8.63 -0.22 -18.24
CA THR A 104 -10.00 -0.66 -18.47
C THR A 104 -10.42 -1.60 -17.36
N ILE A 105 -11.51 -1.31 -16.65
CA ILE A 105 -12.00 -2.15 -15.54
C ILE A 105 -13.19 -2.97 -16.01
N TYR A 106 -13.21 -4.25 -15.65
CA TYR A 106 -14.25 -5.23 -15.93
C TYR A 106 -14.89 -5.77 -14.64
N PRO A 107 -16.24 -5.84 -14.57
CA PRO A 107 -17.20 -5.26 -15.52
C PRO A 107 -17.05 -3.73 -15.64
N LYS A 108 -17.50 -3.17 -16.78
CA LYS A 108 -17.23 -1.76 -17.15
C LYS A 108 -17.61 -0.81 -16.01
N SER A 109 -16.59 -0.23 -15.39
CA SER A 109 -16.72 0.58 -14.18
C SER A 109 -15.60 1.61 -14.10
N LYS A 110 -15.79 2.65 -13.27
CA LYS A 110 -14.73 3.58 -12.85
C LYS A 110 -14.10 3.20 -11.51
N ILE A 111 -14.68 2.19 -10.86
CA ILE A 111 -14.32 1.73 -9.52
C ILE A 111 -13.76 0.33 -9.64
N TRP A 112 -12.54 0.13 -9.16
CA TRP A 112 -11.91 -1.19 -9.10
C TRP A 112 -12.33 -1.90 -7.81
N ALA A 113 -13.57 -2.40 -7.81
CA ALA A 113 -14.19 -3.07 -6.68
C ALA A 113 -13.59 -4.48 -6.45
N PRO A 114 -13.84 -5.10 -5.29
CA PRO A 114 -13.52 -6.51 -5.07
C PRO A 114 -14.06 -7.40 -6.19
N ASN A 115 -13.26 -8.38 -6.60
CA ASN A 115 -13.51 -9.30 -7.71
C ASN A 115 -13.57 -8.67 -9.11
N TYR A 116 -13.24 -7.39 -9.25
CA TYR A 116 -13.17 -6.76 -10.56
C TYR A 116 -11.76 -6.92 -11.12
N VAL A 117 -11.68 -7.07 -12.44
CA VAL A 117 -10.42 -7.17 -13.18
C VAL A 117 -10.10 -5.82 -13.80
N ILE A 118 -8.85 -5.42 -13.79
CA ILE A 118 -8.34 -4.28 -14.56
C ILE A 118 -7.40 -4.81 -15.64
N GLU A 119 -7.60 -4.32 -16.85
CA GLU A 119 -6.69 -4.41 -17.98
C GLU A 119 -5.85 -3.14 -18.01
N LEU A 120 -4.54 -3.33 -18.08
CA LEU A 120 -3.53 -2.28 -18.14
C LEU A 120 -2.70 -2.49 -19.39
N VAL A 121 -2.69 -1.51 -20.28
CA VAL A 121 -1.71 -1.46 -21.37
C VAL A 121 -0.54 -0.62 -20.90
N VAL A 122 0.64 -1.24 -20.83
CA VAL A 122 1.87 -0.59 -20.38
C VAL A 122 2.89 -0.50 -21.52
N SER A 123 3.74 0.51 -21.49
CA SER A 123 4.76 0.75 -22.51
C SER A 123 6.02 1.40 -21.91
N ASP A 124 7.15 1.14 -22.54
CA ASP A 124 8.38 1.91 -22.40
C ASP A 124 9.08 2.02 -23.76
N SER A 125 9.72 3.17 -24.01
CA SER A 125 10.55 3.41 -25.19
C SER A 125 11.85 2.61 -25.22
N THR A 126 12.32 2.06 -24.09
CA THR A 126 13.55 1.27 -24.02
C THR A 126 13.34 -0.21 -24.27
N TRP A 127 12.10 -0.66 -24.40
CA TRP A 127 11.77 -2.07 -24.59
C TRP A 127 12.14 -2.56 -25.99
N ALA A 128 12.76 -3.73 -26.03
CA ALA A 128 13.15 -4.44 -27.24
C ALA A 128 12.95 -5.95 -27.04
N TYR A 129 11.79 -6.32 -26.51
CA TYR A 129 11.38 -7.70 -26.28
C TYR A 129 11.01 -8.40 -27.59
N SER A 130 11.18 -9.71 -27.59
CA SER A 130 10.84 -10.63 -28.68
C SER A 130 9.74 -11.59 -28.25
N ASP A 131 9.17 -12.30 -29.23
CA ASP A 131 8.26 -13.40 -28.96
C ASP A 131 8.90 -14.46 -28.06
N ALA A 132 8.11 -15.00 -27.14
CA ALA A 132 8.50 -15.96 -26.10
C ALA A 132 9.51 -15.47 -25.05
N ASP A 133 9.83 -14.17 -24.99
CA ASP A 133 10.67 -13.62 -23.93
C ASP A 133 10.00 -13.76 -22.56
N LEU A 134 10.80 -14.12 -21.55
CA LEU A 134 10.38 -14.18 -20.16
C LEU A 134 10.70 -12.86 -19.47
N VAL A 135 9.68 -12.21 -18.92
CA VAL A 135 9.82 -10.94 -18.20
C VAL A 135 9.19 -11.03 -16.82
N LYS A 136 9.78 -10.35 -15.85
CA LYS A 136 9.24 -10.26 -14.50
C LYS A 136 8.36 -9.03 -14.36
N ILE A 137 7.08 -9.24 -14.17
CA ILE A 137 6.12 -8.16 -13.90
C ILE A 137 5.95 -8.02 -12.39
N THR A 138 6.02 -6.79 -11.89
CA THR A 138 5.66 -6.44 -10.51
C THR A 138 4.61 -5.35 -10.55
N ALA A 139 3.46 -5.59 -9.92
CA ALA A 139 2.41 -4.61 -9.75
C ALA A 139 2.30 -4.21 -8.29
N VAL A 140 2.31 -2.91 -8.03
CA VAL A 140 2.10 -2.32 -6.71
C VAL A 140 0.80 -1.54 -6.75
N VAL A 141 -0.12 -1.86 -5.84
CA VAL A 141 -1.42 -1.19 -5.75
C VAL A 141 -1.67 -0.63 -4.36
N LYS A 142 -2.61 0.31 -4.32
CA LYS A 142 -3.07 0.96 -3.10
C LYS A 142 -4.58 0.97 -3.05
N SER A 143 -5.17 0.69 -1.89
CA SER A 143 -6.61 0.87 -1.69
C SER A 143 -6.99 2.34 -1.69
N THR A 144 -8.26 2.64 -1.95
CA THR A 144 -8.80 3.97 -1.61
C THR A 144 -8.75 4.18 -0.09
N VAL A 145 -8.70 5.45 0.32
CA VAL A 145 -8.68 5.80 1.75
C VAL A 145 -10.06 5.53 2.33
N SER A 146 -10.13 4.72 3.38
CA SER A 146 -11.34 4.48 4.15
C SER A 146 -10.99 4.35 5.63
N GLY A 147 -11.70 5.08 6.48
CA GLY A 147 -11.39 5.14 7.91
C GLY A 147 -10.07 5.85 8.24
N GLY A 148 -9.60 6.73 7.36
CA GLY A 148 -8.34 7.49 7.51
C GLY A 148 -7.08 6.71 7.13
N VAL A 149 -7.21 5.47 6.68
CA VAL A 149 -6.10 4.60 6.26
C VAL A 149 -6.32 4.03 4.87
N SER A 150 -5.22 3.64 4.23
CA SER A 150 -5.22 2.95 2.92
C SER A 150 -4.24 1.80 3.01
N GLY A 151 -4.60 0.65 2.43
CA GLY A 151 -3.68 -0.47 2.34
C GLY A 151 -2.87 -0.46 1.07
N THR A 152 -1.79 -1.22 1.06
CA THR A 152 -0.95 -1.49 -0.11
C THR A 152 -0.76 -2.99 -0.27
N ASP A 153 -0.72 -3.45 -1.51
CA ASP A 153 -0.38 -4.83 -1.84
C ASP A 153 0.53 -4.87 -3.08
N THR A 154 1.30 -5.94 -3.21
CA THR A 154 2.26 -6.13 -4.29
C THR A 154 2.23 -7.56 -4.78
N VAL A 155 2.09 -7.75 -6.09
CA VAL A 155 2.20 -9.05 -6.74
C VAL A 155 3.35 -9.01 -7.73
N SER A 156 4.15 -10.08 -7.78
CA SER A 156 5.20 -10.22 -8.78
C SER A 156 5.22 -11.64 -9.33
N GLN A 157 5.18 -11.74 -10.66
CA GLN A 157 5.18 -13.00 -11.39
C GLN A 157 6.08 -12.88 -12.61
N GLU A 158 6.68 -14.01 -13.00
CA GLU A 158 7.31 -14.15 -14.31
C GLU A 158 6.23 -14.51 -15.33
N VAL A 159 6.28 -13.87 -16.49
CA VAL A 159 5.35 -14.09 -17.59
C VAL A 159 6.11 -14.26 -18.90
N ARG A 160 5.51 -14.98 -19.83
CA ARG A 160 6.02 -15.12 -21.20
C ARG A 160 5.25 -14.21 -22.14
N LEU A 161 5.99 -13.43 -22.90
CA LEU A 161 5.47 -12.52 -23.92
C LEU A 161 5.16 -13.28 -25.22
N SER A 162 4.16 -12.80 -25.94
CA SER A 162 3.63 -13.40 -27.18
C SER A 162 3.18 -12.29 -28.12
N VAL A 163 3.65 -12.32 -29.37
CA VAL A 163 3.41 -11.26 -30.37
C VAL A 163 2.20 -11.55 -31.26
#